data_AF-A0A3M1MNN9-F1
#
_entry.id   AF-A0A3M1MNN9-F1
#
_cell.length_a   1.000
_cell.length_b   1.000
_cell.length_c   1.000
_cell.angle_alpha   90.00
_cell.angle_beta   90.00
_cell.angle_gamma   90.00
#
_symmetry.space_group_name_H-M   'P 1'
#
loop_
_entity.id
_entity.type
_entity.pdbx_description
1 polymer ?
#
loop_
_entity_poly.entity_id
_entity_poly.type
_entity_poly.pdbx_seq_one_letter_code
_entity_poly.pdbx_strand_id
1 'polypeptide(L)'
;MSKIIGIDLGTTNSVVAVMEGGDPTVITTAEGSRLCPSVVAFNNKGERLVGQTAKRQAVINPENTIFSIKRFMGRRYAEVDYERGLVPYKVIEGPTGDARVHIPQTGRDYSPQEISAMILAKLKADAEAYLGEPVTKAVITVPAYFNDSQRQATKDAGKIAGLEVLRIINEPTAAALAYGLDKKSNETILVFDLGGGTFDVSILEVGEGVIEVKSTNGDTHLGGDNWDERIVNYLADEFKKEQGIDLRQDRQALQRLREAAEKAKVELSTMSETEINLPYITADASGPKHLQMRLSRAKFEQLTEDLVERLRKPFN
;
A
#
# COMPACT_ATOMS: atom_id res chain seq x y z
N MET A 1 10.41 3.43 31.05
CA MET A 1 9.40 4.13 30.22
C MET A 1 9.26 3.30 28.96
N SER A 2 8.04 2.91 28.57
CA SER A 2 7.88 2.16 27.32
C SER A 2 8.44 2.96 26.14
N LYS A 3 9.22 2.30 25.29
CA LYS A 3 9.74 2.91 24.06
C LYS A 3 8.57 3.38 23.17
N ILE A 4 8.79 4.50 22.50
CA ILE A 4 7.88 5.01 21.45
C ILE A 4 8.41 4.50 20.12
N ILE A 5 7.55 3.83 19.34
CA ILE A 5 7.89 3.37 18.00
C ILE A 5 7.39 4.35 16.93
N GLY A 6 8.14 4.49 15.84
CA GLY A 6 7.69 5.15 14.62
C GLY A 6 7.18 4.10 13.64
N ILE A 7 5.95 4.26 13.14
CA ILE A 7 5.36 3.36 12.17
C ILE A 7 5.06 4.13 10.89
N ASP A 8 5.68 3.69 9.80
CA ASP A 8 5.22 4.02 8.47
C ASP A 8 4.11 3.05 8.07
N LEU A 9 2.86 3.53 8.01
CA LEU A 9 1.71 2.73 7.60
C LEU A 9 1.42 2.99 6.13
N GLY A 10 2.13 2.33 5.21
CA GLY A 10 1.97 2.56 3.77
C GLY A 10 0.85 1.75 3.12
N THR A 11 0.48 2.12 1.89
CA THR A 11 -0.57 1.45 1.09
C THR A 11 -0.20 0.00 0.77
N THR A 12 1.04 -0.24 0.36
CA THR A 12 1.53 -1.56 -0.08
C THR A 12 2.40 -2.23 0.97
N ASN A 13 3.27 -1.46 1.62
CA ASN A 13 4.17 -1.94 2.65
C ASN A 13 4.13 -0.99 3.85
N SER A 14 4.42 -1.52 5.02
CA SER A 14 4.58 -0.79 6.27
C SER A 14 5.93 -1.11 6.91
N VAL A 15 6.44 -0.17 7.70
CA VAL A 15 7.75 -0.25 8.37
C VAL A 15 7.60 0.20 9.81
N VAL A 16 8.35 -0.41 10.72
CA VAL A 16 8.44 0.04 12.11
C VAL A 16 9.89 0.28 12.50
N ALA A 17 10.13 1.38 13.19
CA ALA A 17 11.44 1.80 13.67
C ALA A 17 11.37 2.31 15.12
N VAL A 18 12.52 2.33 15.79
CA VAL A 18 12.69 2.78 17.17
C VAL A 18 13.98 3.59 17.29
N MET A 19 14.06 4.49 18.28
CA MET A 19 15.31 5.18 18.60
C MET A 19 16.16 4.36 19.60
N GLU A 20 17.38 4.03 19.20
CA GLU A 20 18.37 3.30 20.00
C GLU A 20 19.71 4.02 19.98
N GLY A 21 20.29 4.29 21.15
CA GLY A 21 21.58 4.96 21.24
C GLY A 21 21.64 6.40 20.67
N GLY A 22 20.51 6.96 20.24
CA GLY A 22 20.45 8.24 19.53
C GLY A 22 20.14 8.10 18.04
N ASP A 23 20.21 6.89 17.50
CA ASP A 23 20.01 6.59 16.08
C ASP A 23 18.66 5.90 15.83
N PRO A 24 18.05 6.13 14.66
CA PRO A 24 16.85 5.38 14.24
C PRO A 24 17.23 3.97 13.74
N THR A 25 16.69 2.93 14.39
CA THR A 25 16.82 1.53 13.98
C THR A 25 15.51 1.02 13.40
N VAL A 26 15.55 0.50 12.16
CA VAL A 26 14.43 -0.25 11.56
C VAL A 26 14.38 -1.66 12.13
N ILE A 27 13.22 -2.05 12.66
CA ILE A 27 12.99 -3.37 13.23
C ILE A 27 12.60 -4.34 12.12
N THR A 28 13.20 -5.53 12.13
CA THR A 28 12.83 -6.63 11.22
C THR A 28 11.55 -7.30 11.70
N THR A 29 10.66 -7.65 10.79
CA THR A 29 9.46 -8.45 11.10
C THR A 29 9.84 -9.86 11.58
N ALA A 30 8.90 -10.57 12.19
CA ALA A 30 9.09 -11.99 12.55
C ALA A 30 9.50 -12.89 11.36
N GLU A 31 9.21 -12.47 10.13
CA GLU A 31 9.61 -13.16 8.90
C GLU A 31 11.00 -12.75 8.36
N GLY A 32 11.72 -11.87 9.06
CA GLY A 32 13.09 -11.46 8.73
C GLY A 32 13.20 -10.33 7.69
N SER A 33 12.10 -9.72 7.28
CA SER A 33 12.08 -8.59 6.35
C SER A 33 12.09 -7.26 7.11
N ARG A 34 12.62 -6.19 6.51
CA ARG A 34 12.44 -4.82 7.02
C ARG A 34 11.10 -4.19 6.59
N LEU A 35 10.44 -4.79 5.60
CA LEU A 35 9.14 -4.37 5.11
C LEU A 35 8.08 -5.42 5.48
N CYS A 36 6.96 -4.96 6.03
CA CYS A 36 5.77 -5.77 6.21
C CYS A 36 4.75 -5.42 5.11
N PRO A 37 4.32 -6.36 4.25
CA PRO A 37 3.23 -6.10 3.33
C PRO A 37 1.98 -5.62 4.07
N SER A 38 1.35 -4.55 3.60
CA SER A 38 0.10 -4.00 4.17
C SER A 38 -1.11 -4.84 3.73
N VAL A 39 -1.07 -6.13 4.08
CA VAL A 39 -2.02 -7.15 3.62
C VAL A 39 -2.56 -7.90 4.82
N VAL A 40 -3.87 -8.08 4.87
CA VAL A 40 -4.60 -8.84 5.89
C VAL A 40 -5.41 -9.92 5.20
N ALA A 41 -5.45 -11.12 5.76
CA ALA A 41 -6.21 -12.22 5.22
C ALA A 41 -6.96 -12.99 6.30
N PHE A 42 -8.07 -13.62 5.92
CA PHE A 42 -8.79 -14.58 6.74
C PHE A 42 -8.83 -15.93 6.03
N ASN A 43 -8.24 -16.95 6.64
CA ASN A 43 -8.20 -18.29 6.05
C ASN A 43 -9.51 -19.06 6.32
N ASN A 44 -9.64 -20.26 5.75
CA ASN A 44 -10.85 -21.08 5.84
C ASN A 44 -11.22 -21.51 7.28
N LYS A 45 -10.32 -21.34 8.25
CA LYS A 45 -10.58 -21.58 9.68
C LYS A 45 -11.00 -20.32 10.44
N GLY A 46 -11.11 -19.18 9.75
CA GLY A 46 -11.35 -17.87 10.34
C GLY A 46 -10.12 -17.26 11.01
N GLU A 47 -8.94 -17.85 10.83
CA GLU A 47 -7.69 -17.32 11.40
C GLU A 47 -7.23 -16.10 10.59
N ARG A 48 -6.81 -15.06 11.31
CA ARG A 48 -6.28 -13.83 10.72
C ARG A 48 -4.79 -13.99 10.41
N LEU A 49 -4.42 -13.72 9.17
CA LEU A 49 -3.04 -13.61 8.68
C LEU A 49 -2.74 -12.14 8.37
N VAL A 50 -1.48 -11.72 8.57
CA VAL A 50 -1.04 -10.33 8.31
C VAL A 50 0.38 -10.35 7.71
N GLY A 51 0.65 -9.46 6.77
CA GLY A 51 1.98 -9.32 6.19
C GLY A 51 2.27 -10.38 5.13
N GLN A 52 3.48 -10.95 5.18
CA GLN A 52 3.95 -11.89 4.17
C GLN A 52 3.09 -13.17 4.11
N THR A 53 2.57 -13.63 5.24
CA THR A 53 1.69 -14.80 5.31
C THR A 53 0.36 -14.56 4.61
N ALA A 54 -0.21 -13.36 4.77
CA ALA A 54 -1.41 -12.92 4.06
C ALA A 54 -1.15 -12.75 2.56
N LYS A 55 -0.03 -12.10 2.16
CA LYS A 55 0.32 -11.91 0.74
C LYS A 55 0.46 -13.25 0.00
N ARG A 56 1.06 -14.28 0.61
CA ARG A 56 1.29 -15.59 -0.03
C ARG A 56 0.02 -16.35 -0.43
N GLN A 57 -1.11 -16.12 0.26
CA GLN A 57 -2.36 -16.82 -0.03
C GLN A 57 -3.32 -16.00 -0.90
N ALA A 58 -2.95 -14.79 -1.32
CA ALA A 58 -3.81 -13.87 -2.06
C ALA A 58 -4.38 -14.51 -3.34
N VAL A 59 -3.55 -15.25 -4.09
CA VAL A 59 -3.94 -15.94 -5.33
C VAL A 59 -5.11 -16.91 -5.15
N ILE A 60 -5.10 -17.71 -4.08
CA ILE A 60 -6.10 -18.77 -3.86
C ILE A 60 -7.27 -18.30 -2.99
N ASN A 61 -7.14 -17.13 -2.36
CA ASN A 61 -8.14 -16.56 -1.45
C ASN A 61 -8.31 -15.05 -1.66
N PRO A 62 -8.63 -14.59 -2.89
CA PRO A 62 -8.60 -13.17 -3.23
C PRO A 62 -9.70 -12.35 -2.52
N GLU A 63 -10.89 -12.93 -2.30
CA GLU A 63 -12.01 -12.21 -1.68
C GLU A 63 -11.84 -11.98 -0.17
N ASN A 64 -11.01 -12.80 0.49
CA ASN A 64 -10.72 -12.67 1.92
C ASN A 64 -9.29 -12.18 2.17
N THR A 65 -8.60 -11.66 1.14
CA THR A 65 -7.28 -11.03 1.24
C THR A 65 -7.39 -9.54 0.89
N ILE A 66 -7.15 -8.70 1.88
CA ILE A 66 -7.36 -7.25 1.83
C ILE A 66 -6.00 -6.58 1.75
N PHE A 67 -5.80 -5.79 0.70
CA PHE A 67 -4.61 -4.99 0.43
C PHE A 67 -5.04 -3.60 -0.08
N SER A 68 -4.11 -2.64 -0.12
CA SER A 68 -4.39 -1.25 -0.52
C SER A 68 -5.50 -0.57 0.30
N ILE A 69 -5.77 -1.08 1.52
CA ILE A 69 -6.87 -0.58 2.36
C ILE A 69 -6.72 0.89 2.73
N LYS A 70 -5.47 1.40 2.74
CA LYS A 70 -5.15 2.81 2.98
C LYS A 70 -5.86 3.74 1.99
N ARG A 71 -6.14 3.29 0.77
CA ARG A 71 -6.88 4.05 -0.24
C ARG A 71 -8.35 4.31 0.15
N PHE A 72 -8.90 3.54 1.09
CA PHE A 72 -10.27 3.68 1.59
C PHE A 72 -10.36 4.36 2.97
N MET A 73 -9.22 4.60 3.64
CA MET A 73 -9.18 5.19 4.97
C MET A 73 -9.89 6.54 5.01
N GLY A 74 -10.87 6.68 5.92
CA GLY A 74 -11.60 7.93 6.16
C GLY A 74 -12.45 8.45 5.00
N ARG A 75 -12.70 7.62 3.97
CA ARG A 75 -13.49 7.97 2.78
C ARG A 75 -14.91 7.43 2.83
N ARG A 76 -15.81 8.09 2.10
CA ARG A 76 -17.16 7.62 1.84
C ARG A 76 -17.17 6.64 0.68
N TYR A 77 -18.15 5.73 0.68
CA TYR A 77 -18.33 4.73 -0.38
C TYR A 77 -18.47 5.35 -1.77
N ALA A 78 -19.14 6.51 -1.87
CA ALA A 78 -19.33 7.23 -3.12
C ALA A 78 -18.05 7.86 -3.70
N GLU A 79 -17.01 8.05 -2.88
CA GLU A 79 -15.76 8.73 -3.27
C GLU A 79 -14.69 7.78 -3.82
N VAL A 80 -14.94 6.47 -3.76
CA VAL A 80 -13.94 5.42 -4.03
C VAL A 80 -14.33 4.52 -5.20
N ASP A 81 -15.15 5.01 -6.13
CA ASP A 81 -15.62 4.21 -7.27
C ASP A 81 -14.48 3.57 -8.05
N TYR A 82 -13.45 4.36 -8.34
CA TYR A 82 -12.25 3.92 -9.03
C TYR A 82 -11.49 2.86 -8.21
N GLU A 83 -11.20 3.12 -6.93
CA GLU A 83 -10.49 2.18 -6.05
C GLU A 83 -11.19 0.84 -5.90
N ARG A 84 -12.54 0.83 -5.88
CA ARG A 84 -13.32 -0.41 -5.80
C ARG A 84 -13.07 -1.33 -6.99
N GLY A 85 -12.82 -0.78 -8.17
CA GLY A 85 -12.46 -1.55 -9.37
C GLY A 85 -11.06 -2.18 -9.30
N LEU A 86 -10.16 -1.62 -8.47
CA LEU A 86 -8.77 -2.08 -8.36
C LEU A 86 -8.59 -3.29 -7.46
N VAL A 87 -9.61 -3.67 -6.69
CA VAL A 87 -9.49 -4.69 -5.64
C VAL A 87 -10.44 -5.87 -5.87
N PRO A 88 -10.06 -7.10 -5.52
CA PRO A 88 -10.89 -8.28 -5.74
C PRO A 88 -11.90 -8.52 -4.60
N TYR A 89 -11.67 -7.94 -3.42
CA TYR A 89 -12.53 -8.06 -2.27
C TYR A 89 -13.71 -7.09 -2.35
N LYS A 90 -14.79 -7.43 -1.63
CA LYS A 90 -16.04 -6.66 -1.71
C LYS A 90 -15.97 -5.41 -0.83
N VAL A 91 -16.02 -4.24 -1.47
CA VAL A 91 -16.23 -2.95 -0.79
C VAL A 91 -17.72 -2.64 -0.77
N ILE A 92 -18.25 -2.23 0.37
CA ILE A 92 -19.66 -1.93 0.60
C ILE A 92 -19.84 -0.54 1.23
N GLU A 93 -21.07 -0.03 1.14
CA GLU A 93 -21.47 1.18 1.87
C GLU A 93 -21.81 0.82 3.32
N GLY A 94 -21.13 1.50 4.25
CA GLY A 94 -21.36 1.39 5.67
C GLY A 94 -22.58 2.18 6.14
N PRO A 95 -23.00 2.02 7.42
CA PRO A 95 -24.20 2.65 7.95
C PRO A 95 -24.22 4.18 7.89
N THR A 96 -23.04 4.82 7.79
CA THR A 96 -22.91 6.28 7.70
C THR A 96 -22.50 6.77 6.32
N GLY A 97 -22.56 5.90 5.30
CA GLY A 97 -22.04 6.16 3.96
C GLY A 97 -20.52 5.99 3.85
N ASP A 98 -19.85 5.53 4.90
CA ASP A 98 -18.42 5.23 4.94
C ASP A 98 -18.08 3.99 4.09
N ALA A 99 -16.91 3.97 3.44
CA ALA A 99 -16.47 2.78 2.73
C ALA A 99 -16.06 1.68 3.73
N ARG A 100 -16.60 0.47 3.56
CA ARG A 100 -16.24 -0.71 4.37
C ARG A 100 -15.89 -1.91 3.49
N VAL A 101 -15.23 -2.90 4.06
CA VAL A 101 -14.93 -4.18 3.38
C VAL A 101 -15.75 -5.29 4.00
N HIS A 102 -16.47 -6.04 3.18
CA HIS A 102 -17.16 -7.25 3.60
C HIS A 102 -16.25 -8.46 3.41
N ILE A 103 -16.06 -9.25 4.47
CA ILE A 103 -15.19 -10.43 4.43
C ILE A 103 -16.04 -11.70 4.59
N PRO A 104 -16.33 -12.42 3.49
CA PRO A 104 -17.18 -13.61 3.50
C PRO A 104 -16.79 -14.65 4.55
N GLN A 105 -15.49 -14.90 4.71
CA GLN A 105 -14.96 -15.90 5.65
C GLN A 105 -15.28 -15.63 7.12
N THR A 106 -15.57 -14.36 7.46
CA THR A 106 -15.97 -13.95 8.81
C THR A 106 -17.45 -13.61 8.91
N GLY A 107 -18.13 -13.42 7.78
CA GLY A 107 -19.49 -12.90 7.70
C GLY A 107 -19.64 -11.46 8.22
N ARG A 108 -18.54 -10.70 8.33
CA ARG A 108 -18.52 -9.37 8.95
C ARG A 108 -18.05 -8.28 7.99
N ASP A 109 -18.52 -7.08 8.28
CA ASP A 109 -18.08 -5.85 7.66
C ASP A 109 -17.04 -5.19 8.56
N TYR A 110 -15.90 -4.84 7.97
CA TYR A 110 -14.81 -4.14 8.64
C TYR A 110 -14.64 -2.75 8.07
N SER A 111 -14.39 -1.80 8.96
CA SER A 111 -13.89 -0.49 8.58
C SER A 111 -12.44 -0.58 8.10
N PRO A 112 -11.98 0.33 7.22
CA PRO A 112 -10.57 0.46 6.86
C PRO A 112 -9.64 0.60 8.07
N GLN A 113 -10.13 1.25 9.13
CA GLN A 113 -9.43 1.44 10.41
C GLN A 113 -9.20 0.11 11.12
N GLU A 114 -10.20 -0.77 11.17
CA GLU A 114 -10.06 -2.10 11.79
C GLU A 114 -9.05 -2.96 11.02
N ILE A 115 -9.07 -2.95 9.69
CA ILE A 115 -8.08 -3.68 8.89
C ILE A 115 -6.67 -3.10 9.10
N SER A 116 -6.53 -1.77 9.04
CA SER A 116 -5.25 -1.10 9.27
C SER A 116 -4.71 -1.36 10.69
N ALA A 117 -5.60 -1.44 11.68
CA ALA A 117 -5.23 -1.78 13.05
C ALA A 117 -4.64 -3.20 13.17
N MET A 118 -5.03 -4.15 12.30
CA MET A 118 -4.43 -5.48 12.29
C MET A 118 -2.98 -5.44 11.80
N ILE A 119 -2.68 -4.55 10.84
CA ILE A 119 -1.31 -4.29 10.35
C ILE A 119 -0.48 -3.64 11.46
N LEU A 120 -1.01 -2.59 12.09
CA LEU A 120 -0.37 -1.89 13.21
C LEU A 120 -0.13 -2.83 14.41
N ALA A 121 -1.08 -3.69 14.73
CA ALA A 121 -0.94 -4.66 15.82
C ALA A 121 0.16 -5.69 15.53
N LYS A 122 0.32 -6.11 14.27
CA LYS A 122 1.43 -6.99 13.89
C LYS A 122 2.78 -6.28 14.05
N LEU A 123 2.90 -5.04 13.57
CA LEU A 123 4.14 -4.25 13.69
C LEU A 123 4.49 -3.95 15.15
N LYS A 124 3.48 -3.67 15.98
CA LYS A 124 3.63 -3.56 17.43
C LYS A 124 4.19 -4.86 18.02
N ALA A 125 3.61 -6.02 17.66
CA ALA A 125 4.06 -7.31 18.19
C ALA A 125 5.50 -7.64 17.77
N ASP A 126 5.89 -7.32 16.54
CA ASP A 126 7.28 -7.47 16.09
C ASP A 126 8.22 -6.55 16.89
N ALA A 127 7.82 -5.30 17.16
CA ALA A 127 8.58 -4.38 17.97
C ALA A 127 8.70 -4.83 19.43
N GLU A 128 7.64 -5.35 20.03
CA GLU A 128 7.65 -5.92 21.38
C GLU A 128 8.57 -7.14 21.48
N ALA A 129 8.56 -8.02 20.48
CA ALA A 129 9.45 -9.17 20.41
C ALA A 129 10.92 -8.75 20.26
N TYR A 130 11.20 -7.72 19.47
CA TYR A 130 12.54 -7.17 19.30
C TYR A 130 13.07 -6.50 20.57
N LEU A 131 12.23 -5.68 21.23
CA LEU A 131 12.62 -4.89 22.41
C LEU A 131 12.61 -5.71 23.71
N GLY A 132 11.85 -6.81 23.77
CA GLY A 132 11.66 -7.60 24.98
C GLY A 132 10.77 -6.94 26.04
N GLU A 133 10.03 -5.89 25.67
CA GLU A 133 9.10 -5.17 26.56
C GLU A 133 7.82 -4.71 25.82
N PRO A 134 6.70 -4.47 26.53
CA PRO A 134 5.47 -3.99 25.92
C PRO A 134 5.60 -2.59 25.29
N VAL A 135 4.99 -2.40 24.12
CA VAL A 135 4.97 -1.12 23.39
C VAL A 135 3.56 -0.57 23.39
N THR A 136 3.39 0.60 23.99
CA THR A 136 2.07 1.22 24.17
C THR A 136 1.91 2.54 23.43
N LYS A 137 2.97 3.11 22.87
CA LYS A 137 2.98 4.46 22.29
C LYS A 137 3.59 4.45 20.90
N ALA A 138 3.00 5.20 19.97
CA ALA A 138 3.50 5.30 18.62
C ALA A 138 3.36 6.70 18.01
N VAL A 139 4.23 6.97 17.04
CA VAL A 139 4.06 7.99 16.01
C VAL A 139 3.71 7.26 14.71
N ILE A 140 2.65 7.67 14.01
CA ILE A 140 2.17 7.00 12.80
C ILE A 140 2.17 7.98 11.63
N THR A 141 2.67 7.55 10.47
CA THR A 141 2.70 8.37 9.25
C THR A 141 1.33 8.45 8.56
N VAL A 142 1.12 9.55 7.83
CA VAL A 142 0.04 9.71 6.84
C VAL A 142 0.54 10.53 5.65
N PRO A 143 -0.06 10.41 4.46
CA PRO A 143 0.21 11.30 3.34
C PRO A 143 0.00 12.76 3.75
N ALA A 144 0.80 13.67 3.21
CA ALA A 144 0.69 15.09 3.55
C ALA A 144 -0.69 15.64 3.18
N TYR A 145 -1.23 15.19 2.04
CA TYR A 145 -2.52 15.61 1.50
C TYR A 145 -3.74 14.89 2.13
N PHE A 146 -3.55 14.08 3.17
CA PHE A 146 -4.69 13.53 3.92
C PHE A 146 -5.48 14.63 4.63
N ASN A 147 -6.80 14.58 4.46
CA ASN A 147 -7.74 15.47 5.13
C ASN A 147 -7.98 15.04 6.60
N ASP A 148 -8.81 15.79 7.32
CA ASP A 148 -9.11 15.54 8.74
C ASP A 148 -9.75 14.17 9.01
N SER A 149 -10.67 13.69 8.14
CA SER A 149 -11.32 12.40 8.34
C SER A 149 -10.34 11.24 8.15
N GLN A 150 -9.44 11.35 7.18
CA GLN A 150 -8.41 10.34 6.92
C GLN A 150 -7.36 10.30 8.04
N ARG A 151 -6.94 11.47 8.55
CA ARG A 151 -6.02 11.58 9.71
C ARG A 151 -6.64 10.99 10.96
N GLN A 152 -7.91 11.30 11.23
CA GLN A 152 -8.63 10.77 12.38
C GLN A 152 -8.79 9.25 12.26
N ALA A 153 -9.14 8.74 11.07
CA ALA A 153 -9.24 7.31 10.82
C ALA A 153 -7.92 6.57 11.09
N THR A 154 -6.78 7.12 10.69
CA THR A 154 -5.46 6.52 10.98
C THR A 154 -5.16 6.54 12.49
N LYS A 155 -5.50 7.63 13.18
CA LYS A 155 -5.36 7.71 14.64
C LYS A 155 -6.22 6.67 15.35
N ASP A 156 -7.45 6.47 14.87
CA ASP A 156 -8.37 5.46 15.41
C ASP A 156 -7.84 4.04 15.16
N ALA A 157 -7.25 3.77 13.99
CA ALA A 157 -6.59 2.50 13.70
C ALA A 157 -5.47 2.20 14.72
N GLY A 158 -4.65 3.20 15.06
CA GLY A 158 -3.64 3.09 16.12
C GLY A 158 -4.26 2.76 17.48
N LYS A 159 -5.34 3.44 17.85
CA LYS A 159 -6.07 3.16 19.11
C LYS A 159 -6.64 1.74 19.14
N ILE A 160 -7.24 1.27 18.05
CA ILE A 160 -7.78 -0.11 17.93
C ILE A 160 -6.66 -1.14 18.05
N ALA A 161 -5.45 -0.83 17.55
CA ALA A 161 -4.26 -1.67 17.69
C ALA A 161 -3.64 -1.66 19.11
N GLY A 162 -4.21 -0.89 20.05
CA GLY A 162 -3.70 -0.76 21.41
C GLY A 162 -2.45 0.12 21.49
N LEU A 163 -2.36 1.15 20.64
CA LEU A 163 -1.33 2.18 20.66
C LEU A 163 -1.94 3.53 21.04
N GLU A 164 -1.32 4.21 22.02
CA GLU A 164 -1.50 5.64 22.23
C GLU A 164 -0.74 6.38 21.13
N VAL A 165 -1.50 6.97 20.19
CA VAL A 165 -0.94 7.72 19.06
C VAL A 165 -0.56 9.12 19.53
N LEU A 166 0.73 9.32 19.81
CA LEU A 166 1.27 10.59 20.31
C LEU A 166 1.30 11.66 19.22
N ARG A 167 1.57 11.25 17.98
CA ARG A 167 1.64 12.12 16.81
C ARG A 167 1.20 11.36 15.56
N ILE A 168 0.41 12.04 14.74
CA ILE A 168 0.30 11.75 13.31
C ILE A 168 1.27 12.68 12.60
N ILE A 169 2.22 12.11 11.85
CA ILE A 169 3.24 12.87 11.12
C ILE A 169 3.04 12.70 9.62
N ASN A 170 3.28 13.76 8.84
CA ASN A 170 3.24 13.67 7.39
C ASN A 170 4.43 12.86 6.88
N GLU A 171 4.20 11.97 5.93
CA GLU A 171 5.23 11.16 5.25
C GLU A 171 6.42 11.99 4.76
N PRO A 172 6.24 13.08 3.98
CA PRO A 172 7.37 13.87 3.52
C PRO A 172 8.11 14.59 4.65
N THR A 173 7.43 14.93 5.75
CA THR A 173 8.08 15.51 6.94
C THR A 173 8.90 14.45 7.68
N ALA A 174 8.42 13.21 7.78
CA ALA A 174 9.18 12.11 8.36
C ALA A 174 10.41 11.77 7.50
N ALA A 175 10.28 11.79 6.17
CA ALA A 175 11.39 11.63 5.25
C ALA A 175 12.42 12.77 5.39
N ALA A 176 11.97 14.01 5.52
CA ALA A 176 12.84 15.17 5.77
C ALA A 176 13.56 15.09 7.12
N LEU A 177 12.91 14.58 8.18
CA LEU A 177 13.56 14.29 9.46
C LEU A 177 14.67 13.25 9.27
N ALA A 178 14.38 12.15 8.58
CA ALA A 178 15.36 11.11 8.31
C ALA A 178 16.56 11.63 7.49
N TYR A 179 16.34 12.52 6.52
CA TYR A 179 17.38 13.19 5.74
C TYR A 179 18.20 14.20 6.56
N GLY A 180 17.51 14.98 7.40
CA GLY A 180 18.03 16.17 8.07
C GLY A 180 18.71 15.92 9.41
N LEU A 181 18.58 14.72 10.00
CA LEU A 181 19.13 14.38 11.33
C LEU A 181 20.61 14.77 11.51
N ASP A 182 21.43 14.60 10.46
CA ASP A 182 22.86 14.89 10.50
C ASP A 182 23.26 16.23 9.84
N LYS A 183 22.28 17.00 9.35
CA LYS A 183 22.54 18.22 8.57
C LYS A 183 22.67 19.43 9.48
N LYS A 184 23.76 20.20 9.28
CA LYS A 184 24.06 21.41 10.07
C LYS A 184 23.70 22.72 9.36
N SER A 185 23.58 22.71 8.03
CA SER A 185 23.20 23.86 7.21
C SER A 185 21.69 23.95 7.04
N ASN A 186 21.16 25.17 6.95
CA ASN A 186 19.81 25.42 6.46
C ASN A 186 19.76 25.17 4.95
N GLU A 187 18.90 24.26 4.52
CA GLU A 187 18.72 23.86 3.13
C GLU A 187 17.23 23.83 2.80
N THR A 188 16.90 24.29 1.59
CA THR A 188 15.58 24.07 1.01
C THR A 188 15.60 22.77 0.21
N ILE A 189 14.74 21.81 0.57
CA ILE A 189 14.64 20.51 -0.07
C ILE A 189 13.27 20.31 -0.71
N LEU A 190 13.23 19.45 -1.71
CA LEU A 190 12.01 18.91 -2.29
C LEU A 190 11.92 17.43 -1.95
N VAL A 191 10.84 17.04 -1.29
CA VAL A 191 10.49 15.63 -1.10
C VAL A 191 9.45 15.25 -2.15
N PHE A 192 9.81 14.30 -3.01
CA PHE A 192 8.93 13.69 -4.01
C PHE A 192 8.63 12.26 -3.55
N ASP A 193 7.40 12.01 -3.11
CA ASP A 193 6.98 10.72 -2.56
C ASP A 193 5.89 10.10 -3.43
N LEU A 194 6.25 9.09 -4.23
CA LEU A 194 5.33 8.33 -5.07
C LEU A 194 5.26 6.89 -4.55
N GLY A 195 4.25 6.62 -3.72
CA GLY A 195 4.04 5.33 -3.08
C GLY A 195 3.16 4.39 -3.90
N GLY A 196 2.62 3.37 -3.21
CA GLY A 196 1.72 2.38 -3.81
C GLY A 196 0.33 2.92 -4.20
N GLY A 197 -0.15 3.98 -3.55
CA GLY A 197 -1.47 4.53 -3.87
C GLY A 197 -1.64 6.03 -3.66
N THR A 198 -0.60 6.72 -3.22
CA THR A 198 -0.59 8.17 -2.97
C THR A 198 0.67 8.77 -3.58
N PHE A 199 0.54 10.00 -4.05
CA PHE A 199 1.63 10.86 -4.51
C PHE A 199 1.60 12.15 -3.70
N ASP A 200 2.71 12.51 -3.06
CA ASP A 200 2.89 13.79 -2.39
C ASP A 200 4.18 14.46 -2.89
N VAL A 201 4.13 15.79 -3.02
CA VAL A 201 5.32 16.64 -3.18
C VAL A 201 5.29 17.72 -2.09
N SER A 202 6.43 17.95 -1.45
CA SER A 202 6.56 19.00 -0.44
C SER A 202 7.88 19.74 -0.56
N ILE A 203 7.83 21.06 -0.42
CA ILE A 203 9.02 21.91 -0.26
C ILE A 203 9.19 22.15 1.24
N LEU A 204 10.38 21.86 1.75
CA LEU A 204 10.70 22.04 3.15
C LEU A 204 11.99 22.83 3.31
N GLU A 205 12.05 23.67 4.35
CA GLU A 205 13.31 24.16 4.88
C GLU A 205 13.73 23.26 6.04
N VAL A 206 14.98 22.79 5.98
CA VAL A 206 15.57 21.88 6.97
C VAL A 206 16.88 22.48 7.44
N GLY A 207 17.04 22.64 8.75
CA GLY A 207 18.33 22.98 9.35
C GLY A 207 18.20 23.42 10.79
N GLU A 208 19.32 23.39 11.52
CA GLU A 208 19.40 23.67 12.97
C GLU A 208 18.37 22.88 13.82
N GLY A 209 18.01 21.66 13.37
CA GLY A 209 17.00 20.82 14.03
C GLY A 209 15.54 21.28 13.83
N VAL A 210 15.31 22.28 12.98
CA VAL A 210 13.98 22.77 12.60
C VAL A 210 13.62 22.24 11.21
N ILE A 211 12.37 21.83 11.06
CA ILE A 211 11.77 21.49 9.76
C ILE A 211 10.51 22.30 9.59
N GLU A 212 10.48 23.10 8.52
CA GLU A 212 9.33 23.90 8.16
C GLU A 212 8.83 23.49 6.78
N VAL A 213 7.57 23.08 6.70
CA VAL A 213 6.90 22.80 5.41
C VAL A 213 6.47 24.13 4.81
N LYS A 214 7.04 24.48 3.65
CA LYS A 214 6.70 25.73 2.93
C LYS A 214 5.51 25.56 2.02
N SER A 215 5.42 24.42 1.35
CA SER A 215 4.29 24.06 0.51
C SER A 215 4.16 22.55 0.40
N THR A 216 2.94 22.08 0.19
CA THR A 216 2.63 20.68 -0.05
C THR A 216 1.49 20.57 -1.05
N ASN A 217 1.57 19.57 -1.93
CA ASN A 217 0.57 19.27 -2.94
C ASN A 217 0.69 17.78 -3.31
N GLY A 218 -0.28 17.20 -4.01
CA GLY A 218 -0.26 15.77 -4.29
C GLY A 218 -1.53 15.23 -4.93
N ASP A 219 -1.61 13.90 -5.02
CA ASP A 219 -2.74 13.15 -5.52
C ASP A 219 -2.93 11.88 -4.67
N THR A 220 -3.99 11.86 -3.85
CA THR A 220 -4.29 10.75 -2.93
C THR A 220 -4.89 9.51 -3.60
N HIS A 221 -4.98 9.52 -4.94
CA HIS A 221 -5.50 8.44 -5.77
C HIS A 221 -4.49 7.98 -6.85
N LEU A 222 -3.23 8.41 -6.75
CA LEU A 222 -2.18 8.10 -7.71
C LEU A 222 -1.01 7.37 -7.02
N GLY A 223 -0.65 6.19 -7.52
CA GLY A 223 0.51 5.45 -7.04
C GLY A 223 0.72 4.16 -7.82
N GLY A 224 1.64 3.31 -7.34
CA GLY A 224 2.02 2.05 -7.97
C GLY A 224 0.87 1.14 -8.40
N ASP A 225 -0.24 1.10 -7.65
CA ASP A 225 -1.44 0.31 -7.99
C ASP A 225 -2.04 0.76 -9.34
N ASN A 226 -1.97 2.05 -9.67
CA ASN A 226 -2.45 2.57 -10.94
C ASN A 226 -1.59 2.11 -12.11
N TRP A 227 -0.27 2.01 -11.92
CA TRP A 227 0.65 1.49 -12.93
C TRP A 227 0.45 -0.01 -13.14
N ASP A 228 0.25 -0.77 -12.05
CA ASP A 228 -0.04 -2.21 -12.12
C ASP A 228 -1.31 -2.46 -12.92
N GLU A 229 -2.36 -1.67 -12.67
CA GLU A 229 -3.63 -1.75 -13.39
C GLU A 229 -3.49 -1.50 -14.91
N ARG A 230 -2.54 -0.66 -15.35
CA ARG A 230 -2.28 -0.47 -16.80
C ARG A 230 -1.70 -1.72 -17.44
N ILE A 231 -0.80 -2.39 -16.74
CA ILE A 231 -0.23 -3.66 -17.20
C ILE A 231 -1.30 -4.75 -17.18
N VAL A 232 -2.09 -4.85 -16.10
CA VAL A 232 -3.19 -5.83 -16.00
C VAL A 232 -4.18 -5.70 -17.15
N ASN A 233 -4.65 -4.48 -17.43
CA ASN A 233 -5.58 -4.26 -18.53
C ASN A 233 -4.96 -4.58 -19.89
N TYR A 234 -3.71 -4.19 -20.12
CA TYR A 234 -2.99 -4.55 -21.34
C TYR A 234 -2.90 -6.08 -21.51
N LEU A 235 -2.47 -6.80 -20.49
CA LEU A 235 -2.36 -8.27 -20.52
C LEU A 235 -3.72 -8.93 -20.77
N ALA A 236 -4.78 -8.46 -20.10
CA ALA A 236 -6.12 -9.01 -20.23
C ALA A 236 -6.71 -8.74 -21.63
N ASP A 237 -6.50 -7.55 -22.18
CA ASP A 237 -7.00 -7.17 -23.50
C ASP A 237 -6.29 -7.95 -24.61
N GLU A 238 -4.96 -8.11 -24.54
CA GLU A 238 -4.21 -8.93 -25.49
C GLU A 238 -4.59 -10.42 -25.38
N PHE A 239 -4.72 -10.96 -24.17
CA PHE A 239 -5.17 -12.34 -23.98
C PHE A 239 -6.60 -12.56 -24.53
N LYS A 240 -7.49 -11.59 -24.35
CA LYS A 240 -8.84 -11.64 -24.91
C LYS A 240 -8.83 -11.59 -26.44
N LYS A 241 -7.94 -10.81 -27.06
CA LYS A 241 -7.77 -10.79 -28.52
C LYS A 241 -7.30 -12.13 -29.06
N GLU A 242 -6.36 -12.78 -28.36
CA GLU A 242 -5.76 -14.05 -28.80
C GLU A 242 -6.63 -15.28 -28.50
N GLN A 243 -7.24 -15.33 -27.31
CA GLN A 243 -7.94 -16.52 -26.80
C GLN A 243 -9.46 -16.35 -26.70
N GLY A 244 -9.99 -15.14 -26.91
CA GLY A 244 -11.42 -14.86 -26.79
C GLY A 244 -11.96 -14.82 -25.35
N ILE A 245 -11.10 -14.92 -24.33
CA ILE A 245 -11.47 -15.01 -22.92
C ILE A 245 -11.03 -13.75 -22.17
N ASP A 246 -11.95 -13.14 -21.43
CA ASP A 246 -11.64 -11.98 -20.59
C ASP A 246 -11.24 -12.41 -19.17
N LEU A 247 -9.94 -12.42 -18.89
CA LEU A 247 -9.40 -12.86 -17.59
C LEU A 247 -9.86 -11.99 -16.41
N ARG A 248 -10.39 -10.79 -16.64
CA ARG A 248 -10.94 -9.93 -15.58
C ARG A 248 -12.22 -10.50 -14.96
N GLN A 249 -12.89 -11.42 -15.65
CA GLN A 249 -14.10 -12.07 -15.14
C GLN A 249 -13.79 -13.25 -14.20
N ASP A 250 -12.54 -13.73 -14.18
CA ASP A 250 -12.07 -14.78 -13.29
C ASP A 250 -11.23 -14.16 -12.16
N ARG A 251 -11.73 -14.25 -10.93
CA ARG A 251 -11.10 -13.63 -9.75
C ARG A 251 -9.71 -14.19 -9.46
N GLN A 252 -9.48 -15.49 -9.67
CA GLN A 252 -8.17 -16.10 -9.43
C GLN A 252 -7.20 -15.71 -10.55
N ALA A 253 -7.66 -15.74 -11.81
CA ALA A 253 -6.83 -15.31 -12.94
C ALA A 253 -6.44 -13.82 -12.81
N LEU A 254 -7.39 -12.95 -12.45
CA LEU A 254 -7.15 -11.53 -12.23
C LEU A 254 -6.14 -11.28 -11.10
N GLN A 255 -6.22 -12.03 -10.00
CA GLN A 255 -5.24 -11.90 -8.92
C GLN A 255 -3.84 -12.32 -9.37
N ARG A 256 -3.72 -13.38 -10.16
CA ARG A 256 -2.43 -13.82 -10.74
C ARG A 256 -1.89 -12.80 -11.74
N LEU A 257 -2.76 -12.18 -12.54
CA LEU A 257 -2.37 -11.08 -13.43
C LEU A 257 -1.80 -9.89 -12.64
N ARG A 258 -2.43 -9.50 -11.52
CA ARG A 258 -1.96 -8.40 -10.67
C ARG A 258 -0.56 -8.66 -10.11
N GLU A 259 -0.31 -9.84 -9.57
CA GLU A 259 1.02 -10.20 -9.05
C GLU A 259 2.08 -10.21 -10.16
N ALA A 260 1.72 -10.71 -11.35
CA ALA A 260 2.61 -10.72 -12.49
C ALA A 260 2.89 -9.30 -13.03
N ALA A 261 1.88 -8.43 -13.02
CA ALA A 261 1.98 -7.03 -13.40
C ALA A 261 2.88 -6.24 -12.45
N GLU A 262 2.69 -6.38 -11.12
CA GLU A 262 3.55 -5.75 -10.11
C GLU A 262 5.00 -6.18 -10.32
N LYS A 263 5.24 -7.49 -10.50
CA LYS A 263 6.57 -8.03 -10.76
C LYS A 263 7.19 -7.46 -12.05
N ALA A 264 6.43 -7.45 -13.16
CA ALA A 264 6.90 -6.93 -14.43
C ALA A 264 7.24 -5.44 -14.36
N LYS A 265 6.40 -4.62 -13.70
CA LYS A 265 6.66 -3.19 -13.43
C LYS A 265 8.00 -2.99 -12.73
N VAL A 266 8.25 -3.76 -11.66
CA VAL A 266 9.48 -3.66 -10.88
C VAL A 266 10.70 -4.09 -11.70
N GLU A 267 10.61 -5.20 -12.44
CA GLU A 267 11.71 -5.68 -13.30
C GLU A 267 12.06 -4.66 -14.40
N LEU A 268 11.06 -4.04 -15.03
CA LEU A 268 11.25 -3.02 -16.06
C LEU A 268 11.90 -1.73 -15.57
N SER A 269 11.99 -1.52 -14.25
CA SER A 269 12.75 -0.40 -13.68
C SER A 269 14.26 -0.53 -13.93
N THR A 270 14.77 -1.75 -14.18
CA THR A 270 16.19 -1.99 -14.48
C THR A 270 16.40 -2.68 -15.82
N MET A 271 15.45 -3.48 -16.29
CA MET A 271 15.51 -4.20 -17.56
C MET A 271 14.81 -3.44 -18.70
N SER A 272 15.25 -3.66 -19.94
CA SER A 272 14.58 -3.13 -21.14
C SER A 272 13.33 -3.93 -21.54
N GLU A 273 13.24 -5.18 -21.12
CA GLU A 273 12.12 -6.09 -21.34
C GLU A 273 11.99 -7.11 -20.20
N THR A 274 10.79 -7.66 -20.03
CA THR A 274 10.51 -8.79 -19.14
C THR A 274 9.53 -9.77 -19.81
N GLU A 275 9.59 -11.03 -19.39
CA GLU A 275 8.67 -12.09 -19.81
C GLU A 275 7.66 -12.40 -18.71
N ILE A 276 6.38 -12.26 -19.04
CA ILE A 276 5.25 -12.58 -18.19
C ILE A 276 4.73 -13.95 -18.62
N ASN A 277 4.91 -14.94 -17.76
CA ASN A 277 4.51 -16.32 -18.02
C ASN A 277 3.60 -16.84 -16.90
N LEU A 278 2.33 -17.05 -17.22
CA LEU A 278 1.28 -17.56 -16.34
C LEU A 278 0.71 -18.85 -16.93
N PRO A 279 1.27 -20.02 -16.58
CA PRO A 279 0.76 -21.28 -17.04
C PRO A 279 -0.58 -21.61 -16.36
N TYR A 280 -1.49 -22.28 -17.06
CA TYR A 280 -2.81 -22.67 -16.54
C TYR A 280 -3.56 -21.47 -15.95
N ILE A 281 -3.55 -20.33 -16.66
CA ILE A 281 -4.18 -19.10 -16.18
C ILE A 281 -5.71 -19.20 -16.18
N THR A 282 -6.26 -19.97 -17.12
CA THR A 282 -7.68 -20.29 -17.21
C THR A 282 -7.86 -21.58 -18.05
N ALA A 283 -9.09 -21.99 -18.32
CA ALA A 283 -9.41 -23.13 -19.19
C ALA A 283 -10.70 -22.87 -19.98
N ASP A 284 -10.81 -23.49 -21.16
CA ASP A 284 -12.04 -23.53 -21.96
C ASP A 284 -12.34 -24.97 -22.43
N ALA A 285 -13.31 -25.13 -23.34
CA ALA A 285 -13.68 -26.44 -23.89
C ALA A 285 -12.53 -27.14 -24.64
N SER A 286 -11.51 -26.40 -25.11
CA SER A 286 -10.32 -26.94 -25.77
C SER A 286 -9.22 -27.34 -24.80
N GLY A 287 -9.36 -26.99 -23.51
CA GLY A 287 -8.42 -27.35 -22.45
C GLY A 287 -7.81 -26.15 -21.72
N PRO A 288 -6.72 -26.35 -20.97
CA PRO A 288 -6.06 -25.29 -20.22
C PRO A 288 -5.41 -24.24 -21.15
N LYS A 289 -5.42 -22.99 -20.71
CA LYS A 289 -4.81 -21.86 -21.40
C LYS A 289 -3.66 -21.28 -20.58
N HIS A 290 -2.71 -20.69 -21.28
CA HIS A 290 -1.50 -20.10 -20.72
C HIS A 290 -1.36 -18.68 -21.27
N LEU A 291 -0.89 -17.75 -20.43
CA LEU A 291 -0.48 -16.42 -20.89
C LEU A 291 1.04 -16.39 -20.92
N GLN A 292 1.62 -16.13 -22.09
CA GLN A 292 3.05 -15.91 -22.26
C GLN A 292 3.23 -14.66 -23.12
N MET A 293 3.81 -13.61 -22.53
CA MET A 293 3.93 -12.32 -23.20
C MET A 293 5.23 -11.64 -22.82
N ARG A 294 5.86 -10.96 -23.78
CA ARG A 294 6.97 -10.05 -23.51
C ARG A 294 6.45 -8.62 -23.39
N LEU A 295 6.85 -7.92 -22.34
CA LEU A 295 6.56 -6.51 -22.15
C LEU A 295 7.88 -5.74 -22.18
N SER A 296 8.02 -4.78 -23.08
CA SER A 296 9.18 -3.88 -23.12
C SER A 296 8.95 -2.65 -22.22
N ARG A 297 10.05 -2.04 -21.74
CA ARG A 297 10.00 -0.78 -20.99
C ARG A 297 9.33 0.32 -21.79
N ALA A 298 9.66 0.44 -23.08
CA ALA A 298 9.05 1.43 -23.96
C ALA A 298 7.52 1.27 -24.06
N LYS A 299 7.02 0.03 -24.11
CA LYS A 299 5.58 -0.22 -24.10
C LYS A 299 4.96 0.13 -22.75
N PHE A 300 5.61 -0.22 -21.65
CA PHE A 300 5.17 0.13 -20.31
C PHE A 300 5.10 1.65 -20.08
N GLU A 301 6.12 2.40 -20.52
CA GLU A 301 6.14 3.87 -20.48
C GLU A 301 4.99 4.45 -21.30
N GLN A 302 4.74 3.93 -22.51
CA GLN A 302 3.58 4.34 -23.33
C GLN A 302 2.24 4.08 -22.62
N LEU A 303 2.08 2.93 -21.97
CA LEU A 303 0.83 2.55 -21.28
C LEU A 303 0.52 3.43 -20.06
N THR A 304 1.54 4.13 -19.54
CA THR A 304 1.48 4.86 -18.26
C THR A 304 1.84 6.34 -18.39
N GLU A 305 1.98 6.84 -19.62
CA GLU A 305 2.34 8.23 -19.92
C GLU A 305 1.40 9.23 -19.25
N ASP A 306 0.09 8.98 -19.31
CA ASP A 306 -0.91 9.85 -18.68
C ASP A 306 -0.79 9.90 -17.14
N LEU A 307 -0.33 8.81 -16.52
CA LEU A 307 -0.08 8.77 -15.08
C LEU A 307 1.18 9.56 -14.72
N VAL A 308 2.22 9.52 -15.55
CA VAL A 308 3.41 10.37 -15.40
C VAL A 308 3.05 11.85 -15.54
N GLU A 309 2.20 12.20 -16.50
CA GLU A 309 1.74 13.58 -16.68
C GLU A 309 0.91 14.09 -15.49
N ARG A 310 0.17 13.22 -14.79
CA ARG A 310 -0.48 13.58 -13.52
C ARG A 310 0.51 14.01 -12.45
N LEU A 311 1.74 13.46 -12.43
CA LEU A 311 2.79 13.84 -11.47
C LEU A 311 3.27 15.29 -11.65
N ARG A 312 3.07 15.88 -12.84
CA ARG A 312 3.45 17.27 -13.12
C ARG A 312 2.43 18.28 -12.59
N LYS A 313 1.15 17.89 -12.45
CA LYS A 313 0.07 18.81 -12.08
C LYS A 313 0.32 19.54 -10.76
N PRO A 314 0.85 18.90 -9.69
CA PRO A 314 1.11 19.60 -8.43
C PRO A 314 2.18 20.70 -8.47
N PHE A 315 2.95 20.78 -9.57
CA PHE A 315 4.00 21.78 -9.78
C PHE A 315 3.54 23.00 -10.60
N ASN A 316 2.34 22.96 -11.17
CA ASN A 316 1.77 24.02 -12.00
C ASN A 316 0.66 24.76 -11.24
#